data_AF-A0A3D5CKK9-F1
#
_entry.id   AF-A0A3D5CKK9-F1
#
_cell.length_a   1.000
_cell.length_b   1.000
_cell.length_c   1.000
_cell.angle_alpha   90.00
_cell.angle_beta   90.00
_cell.angle_gamma   90.00
#
_symmetry.space_group_name_H-M   'P 1'
#
loop_
_entity.id
_entity.type
_entity.pdbx_description
1 polymer ?
#
loop_
_entity_poly.entity_id
_entity_poly.type
_entity_poly.pdbx_seq_one_letter_code
_entity_poly.pdbx_strand_id
1 'polypeptide(L)'
;MSPRVQGLAQHPGSPRLDLSGGTPDADLLPDLARAFSRVSPRAHTGRYHESPVLPELETLLRRVWPSDAEAITVVDGALDGVGRALEQVVRFGDRVVVENPGFPYFFDLIEHLGAQPIPVELDAEGIAPSSFARALATRPTAVLLQPRAHNPTGVSTSPERAAELARLVRASRNGARVVIIEDDHSGLVAAAPEVTLARWLPEQVVHVRSFSKSHGPDLRIAALGGPSRIVDRVVARRLLGPGWTSRTIQAVLFDLLSDPVSIEAVVRARESYRTRQRELAGALRR
;
A
#
# COMPACT_ATOMS: atom_id res chain seq x y z
N MET A 1 12.52 16.11 -1.33
CA MET A 1 12.62 14.79 -2.01
C MET A 1 13.86 14.11 -1.46
N SER A 2 13.83 12.79 -1.25
CA SER A 2 15.02 12.06 -0.81
C SER A 2 16.11 12.08 -1.90
N PRO A 3 17.40 11.89 -1.56
CA PRO A 3 18.47 11.86 -2.55
C PRO A 3 18.24 10.85 -3.68
N ARG A 4 17.65 9.68 -3.37
CA ARG A 4 17.27 8.66 -4.38
C ARG A 4 16.25 9.19 -5.38
N VAL A 5 15.21 9.87 -4.90
CA VAL A 5 14.15 10.42 -5.75
C VAL A 5 14.64 11.62 -6.55
N GLN A 6 15.51 12.44 -5.97
CA GLN A 6 16.17 13.52 -6.71
C GLN A 6 17.02 12.97 -7.86
N GLY A 7 17.76 11.88 -7.64
CA GLY A 7 18.51 11.22 -8.70
C GLY A 7 17.64 10.67 -9.84
N LEU A 8 16.43 10.19 -9.53
CA LEU A 8 15.46 9.72 -10.53
C LEU A 8 14.79 10.85 -11.32
N ALA A 9 14.55 12.00 -10.68
CA ALA A 9 13.96 13.18 -11.31
C ALA A 9 14.97 14.00 -12.13
N GLN A 10 16.27 13.78 -11.95
CA GLN A 10 17.33 14.44 -12.71
C GLN A 10 17.49 13.78 -14.10
N HIS A 11 16.68 14.20 -15.05
CA HIS A 11 16.95 13.97 -16.47
C HIS A 11 17.80 15.13 -17.04
N PRO A 12 18.83 14.87 -17.85
CA PRO A 12 19.70 15.90 -18.44
C PRO A 12 19.01 16.81 -19.49
N GLY A 13 17.67 16.84 -19.53
CA GLY A 13 16.85 17.74 -20.33
C GLY A 13 15.38 17.68 -19.91
N SER A 14 14.58 18.69 -20.27
CA SER A 14 13.12 18.67 -20.06
C SER A 14 12.47 17.77 -21.12
N PRO A 15 11.94 16.59 -20.75
CA PRO A 15 11.30 15.72 -21.73
C PRO A 15 10.06 16.42 -22.31
N ARG A 16 9.78 16.20 -23.60
CA ARG A 16 8.56 16.71 -24.24
C ARG A 16 7.29 16.15 -23.57
N LEU A 17 7.37 14.92 -23.08
CA LEU A 17 6.32 14.25 -22.31
C LEU A 17 6.99 13.48 -21.17
N ASP A 18 6.71 13.86 -19.93
CA ASP A 18 7.19 13.16 -18.74
C ASP A 18 6.17 12.08 -18.32
N LEU A 19 6.53 10.82 -18.52
CA LEU A 19 5.73 9.66 -18.11
C LEU A 19 6.28 8.97 -16.85
N SER A 20 7.29 9.57 -16.20
CA SER A 20 7.90 9.02 -14.98
C SER A 20 7.06 9.29 -13.73
N GLY A 21 6.15 10.27 -13.82
CA GLY A 21 5.27 10.66 -12.73
C GLY A 21 4.21 9.60 -12.40
N GLY A 22 4.17 9.14 -11.15
CA GLY A 22 3.16 8.20 -10.66
C GLY A 22 1.87 8.86 -10.16
N THR A 23 1.52 10.08 -10.58
CA THR A 23 0.36 10.85 -10.06
C THR A 23 -0.94 10.44 -10.78
N PRO A 24 -2.08 10.33 -10.09
CA PRO A 24 -3.36 10.07 -10.77
C PRO A 24 -3.76 11.27 -11.65
N ASP A 25 -4.51 10.99 -12.70
CA ASP A 25 -5.19 12.00 -13.50
C ASP A 25 -6.27 12.69 -12.64
N ALA A 26 -6.13 14.01 -12.47
CA ALA A 26 -7.02 14.79 -11.61
C ALA A 26 -8.46 14.83 -12.13
N ASP A 27 -8.66 14.73 -13.44
CA ASP A 27 -10.00 14.76 -14.07
C ASP A 27 -10.76 13.44 -13.86
N LEU A 28 -10.06 12.38 -13.44
CA LEU A 28 -10.65 11.08 -13.13
C LEU A 28 -10.91 10.87 -11.64
N LEU A 29 -10.56 11.83 -10.78
CA LEU A 29 -10.77 11.73 -9.34
C LEU A 29 -12.22 12.08 -8.96
N PRO A 30 -12.77 11.46 -7.90
CA PRO A 30 -14.05 11.85 -7.32
C PRO A 30 -14.06 13.32 -6.86
N ASP A 31 -15.24 13.94 -6.91
CA ASP A 31 -15.44 15.34 -6.49
C ASP A 31 -15.35 15.48 -4.95
N LEU A 32 -14.20 15.97 -4.49
CA LEU A 32 -13.98 16.24 -3.07
C LEU A 32 -14.90 17.32 -2.51
N ALA A 33 -15.24 18.37 -3.26
CA ALA A 33 -16.11 19.44 -2.78
C ALA A 33 -17.52 18.92 -2.48
N ARG A 34 -18.02 18.02 -3.35
CA ARG A 34 -19.28 17.29 -3.13
C ARG A 34 -19.21 16.43 -1.86
N ALA A 35 -18.11 15.71 -1.60
CA ALA A 35 -17.97 14.90 -0.39
C ALA A 35 -17.90 15.77 0.89
N PHE A 36 -17.11 16.85 0.88
CA PHE A 36 -17.00 17.77 2.00
C PHE A 36 -18.35 18.41 2.36
N SER A 37 -19.15 18.81 1.36
CA SER A 37 -20.47 19.41 1.62
C SER A 37 -21.46 18.44 2.27
N ARG A 38 -21.36 17.12 2.00
CA ARG A 38 -22.19 16.10 2.65
C ARG A 38 -21.73 15.72 4.05
N VAL A 39 -20.42 15.79 4.30
CA VAL A 39 -19.83 15.46 5.60
C VAL A 39 -19.95 16.62 6.59
N SER A 40 -19.84 17.87 6.13
CA SER A 40 -19.88 19.06 6.99
C SER A 40 -21.09 19.10 7.95
N PRO A 41 -22.32 18.75 7.55
CA PRO A 41 -23.47 18.70 8.45
C PRO A 41 -23.38 17.64 9.56
N ARG A 42 -22.50 16.64 9.41
CA ARG A 42 -22.28 15.52 10.34
C ARG A 42 -20.92 15.60 11.04
N ALA A 43 -20.17 16.68 10.82
CA ALA A 43 -18.85 16.83 11.39
C ALA A 43 -18.95 16.93 12.92
N HIS A 44 -18.39 15.95 13.62
CA HIS A 44 -18.30 15.94 15.07
C HIS A 44 -16.90 16.41 15.50
N THR A 45 -16.83 17.20 16.58
CA THR A 45 -15.55 17.67 17.14
C THR A 45 -14.68 16.54 17.71
N GLY A 46 -15.23 15.32 17.82
CA GLY A 46 -14.56 14.14 18.35
C GLY A 46 -14.14 14.29 19.82
N ARG A 47 -13.76 13.18 20.45
CA ARG A 47 -13.10 13.16 21.76
C ARG A 47 -11.81 12.34 21.71
N TYR A 48 -10.85 12.68 22.57
CA TYR A 48 -9.55 11.99 22.65
C TYR A 48 -9.64 10.51 23.06
N HIS A 49 -10.75 10.09 23.66
CA HIS A 49 -10.96 8.71 24.15
C HIS A 49 -11.86 7.85 23.25
N GLU A 50 -12.27 8.35 22.09
CA GLU A 50 -13.04 7.58 21.10
C GLU A 50 -12.12 6.68 20.26
N SER A 51 -12.71 5.67 19.60
CA SER A 51 -11.98 4.79 18.68
C SER A 51 -11.17 5.59 17.65
N PRO A 52 -9.88 5.26 17.41
CA PRO A 52 -9.07 5.91 16.38
C PRO A 52 -9.67 5.80 14.97
N VAL A 53 -10.52 4.81 14.73
CA VAL A 53 -11.21 4.59 13.45
C VAL A 53 -12.70 4.89 13.61
N LEU A 54 -13.28 5.59 12.62
CA LEU A 54 -14.73 5.78 12.57
C LEU A 54 -15.45 4.42 12.42
N PRO A 55 -16.46 4.10 13.25
CA PRO A 55 -17.11 2.79 13.22
C PRO A 55 -17.70 2.40 11.86
N GLU A 56 -18.31 3.34 11.14
CA GLU A 56 -18.90 3.11 9.82
C GLU A 56 -17.83 2.85 8.76
N LEU A 57 -16.70 3.56 8.84
CA LEU A 57 -15.55 3.33 7.99
C LEU A 57 -14.92 1.97 8.30
N GLU A 58 -14.72 1.62 9.57
CA GLU A 58 -14.19 0.31 9.96
C GLU A 58 -15.09 -0.82 9.44
N THR A 59 -16.40 -0.70 9.62
CA THR A 59 -17.39 -1.67 9.14
C THR A 59 -17.31 -1.82 7.61
N LEU A 60 -17.21 -0.71 6.88
CA LEU A 60 -17.01 -0.72 5.43
C LEU A 60 -15.70 -1.41 5.05
N LEU A 61 -14.58 -1.02 5.68
CA LEU A 61 -13.26 -1.56 5.38
C LEU A 61 -13.19 -3.06 5.63
N ARG A 62 -13.74 -3.56 6.75
CA ARG A 62 -13.80 -5.01 7.05
C ARG A 62 -14.56 -5.79 5.98
N ARG A 63 -15.65 -5.23 5.43
CA ARG A 63 -16.43 -5.87 4.36
C ARG A 63 -15.66 -5.98 3.04
N VAL A 64 -14.79 -5.02 2.74
CA VAL A 64 -14.05 -4.93 1.46
C VAL A 64 -12.57 -5.30 1.61
N TRP A 65 -12.16 -5.81 2.76
CA TRP A 65 -10.77 -6.20 3.02
C TRP A 65 -10.44 -7.50 2.26
N PRO A 66 -9.22 -7.67 1.74
CA PRO A 66 -8.89 -8.85 0.93
C PRO A 66 -8.73 -10.14 1.74
N SER A 67 -8.79 -10.06 3.07
CA SER A 67 -8.63 -11.18 4.01
C SER A 67 -9.39 -10.92 5.31
N ASP A 68 -9.49 -11.93 6.16
CA ASP A 68 -10.02 -11.78 7.52
C ASP A 68 -8.94 -11.21 8.45
N ALA A 69 -8.80 -9.88 8.45
CA ALA A 69 -7.83 -9.19 9.30
C ALA A 69 -8.34 -9.07 10.74
N GLU A 70 -7.52 -9.47 11.71
CA GLU A 70 -7.84 -9.35 13.14
C GLU A 70 -8.11 -7.89 13.53
N ALA A 71 -7.26 -6.97 13.06
CA ALA A 71 -7.36 -5.54 13.31
C ALA A 71 -7.17 -4.72 12.05
N ILE A 72 -7.85 -3.57 11.97
CA ILE A 72 -7.73 -2.58 10.91
C ILE A 72 -7.62 -1.19 11.55
N THR A 73 -6.73 -0.35 11.04
CA THR A 73 -6.60 1.05 11.42
C THR A 73 -6.44 1.97 10.22
N VAL A 74 -6.54 3.27 10.43
CA VAL A 74 -6.35 4.32 9.42
C VAL A 74 -5.07 5.09 9.71
N VAL A 75 -4.29 5.34 8.66
CA VAL A 75 -2.97 5.98 8.70
C VAL A 75 -2.87 7.10 7.66
N ASP A 76 -1.84 7.93 7.78
CA ASP A 76 -1.73 9.22 7.09
C ASP A 76 -1.12 9.08 5.67
N GLY A 77 -1.56 8.02 4.97
CA GLY A 77 -1.10 7.57 3.65
C GLY A 77 -0.36 6.23 3.71
N ALA A 78 -0.22 5.56 2.55
CA ALA A 78 0.33 4.20 2.52
C ALA A 78 1.80 4.12 2.96
N LEU A 79 2.63 5.10 2.58
CA LEU A 79 4.03 5.15 3.02
C LEU A 79 4.15 5.34 4.55
N ASP A 80 3.24 6.11 5.17
CA ASP A 80 3.15 6.23 6.63
C ASP A 80 2.79 4.87 7.25
N GLY A 81 1.80 4.17 6.69
CA GLY A 81 1.44 2.80 7.11
C GLY A 81 2.60 1.82 7.03
N VAL A 82 3.29 1.77 5.89
CA VAL A 82 4.46 0.91 5.68
C VAL A 82 5.58 1.23 6.67
N GLY A 83 5.93 2.52 6.82
CA GLY A 83 6.97 2.96 7.75
C GLY A 83 6.65 2.56 9.19
N ARG A 84 5.42 2.83 9.64
CA ARG A 84 4.97 2.46 11.00
C ARG A 84 4.98 0.95 11.23
N ALA A 85 4.57 0.16 10.23
CA ALA A 85 4.61 -1.30 10.33
C ALA A 85 6.05 -1.80 10.47
N LEU A 86 6.97 -1.28 9.65
CA LEU A 86 8.40 -1.59 9.74
C LEU A 86 8.97 -1.23 11.13
N GLU A 87 8.69 -0.04 11.65
CA GLU A 87 9.13 0.40 12.99
C GLU A 87 8.70 -0.57 14.12
N GLN A 88 7.58 -1.29 13.96
CA GLN A 88 7.13 -2.23 14.99
C GLN A 88 7.85 -3.58 14.94
N VAL A 89 8.41 -3.95 13.79
CA VAL A 89 8.89 -5.32 13.55
C VAL A 89 10.39 -5.39 13.26
N VAL A 90 10.99 -4.32 12.73
CA VAL A 90 12.40 -4.24 12.33
C VAL A 90 13.23 -3.55 13.41
N ARG A 91 14.41 -4.10 13.69
CA ARG A 91 15.44 -3.50 14.55
C ARG A 91 16.69 -3.15 13.75
N PHE A 92 17.57 -2.34 14.34
CA PHE A 92 18.88 -2.04 13.76
C PHE A 92 19.64 -3.32 13.41
N GLY A 93 20.16 -3.42 12.19
CA GLY A 93 20.88 -4.58 11.68
C GLY A 93 20.01 -5.74 11.19
N ASP A 94 18.68 -5.68 11.39
CA ASP A 94 17.77 -6.68 10.82
C ASP A 94 17.78 -6.64 9.30
N ARG A 95 17.36 -7.75 8.69
CA ARG A 95 17.27 -7.90 7.23
C ARG A 95 15.84 -7.74 6.76
N VAL A 96 15.63 -6.91 5.74
CA VAL A 96 14.32 -6.68 5.12
C VAL A 96 14.41 -7.04 3.65
N VAL A 97 13.63 -8.04 3.22
CA VAL A 97 13.51 -8.37 1.80
C VAL A 97 12.71 -7.29 1.10
N VAL A 98 13.20 -6.84 -0.06
CA VAL A 98 12.55 -5.78 -0.85
C VAL A 98 12.76 -6.04 -2.34
N GLU A 99 11.77 -5.71 -3.16
CA GLU A 99 11.80 -5.84 -4.62
C GLU A 99 12.90 -4.97 -5.25
N ASN A 100 13.63 -5.51 -6.24
CA ASN A 100 14.65 -4.78 -6.99
C ASN A 100 14.57 -5.08 -8.50
N PRO A 101 14.31 -4.06 -9.36
CA PRO A 101 14.04 -2.66 -9.01
C PRO A 101 12.78 -2.53 -8.16
N GLY A 102 12.68 -1.48 -7.35
CA GLY A 102 11.54 -1.27 -6.45
C GLY A 102 11.32 0.19 -6.09
N PHE A 103 10.28 0.46 -5.31
CA PHE A 103 9.90 1.81 -4.94
C PHE A 103 10.99 2.49 -4.08
N PRO A 104 11.57 3.63 -4.50
CA PRO A 104 12.75 4.22 -3.85
C PRO A 104 12.60 4.49 -2.36
N TYR A 105 11.42 4.93 -1.92
CA TYR A 105 11.17 5.25 -0.51
C TYR A 105 11.18 4.00 0.40
N PHE A 106 11.02 2.80 -0.14
CA PHE A 106 11.20 1.57 0.65
C PHE A 106 12.65 1.40 1.08
N PHE A 107 13.60 1.66 0.18
CA PHE A 107 15.02 1.63 0.50
C PHE A 107 15.37 2.73 1.52
N ASP A 108 14.82 3.93 1.35
CA ASP A 108 15.01 5.03 2.30
C ASP A 108 14.49 4.66 3.71
N LEU A 109 13.31 4.03 3.81
CA LEU A 109 12.75 3.57 5.09
C LEU A 109 13.59 2.47 5.74
N ILE A 110 14.02 1.47 4.97
CA ILE A 110 14.84 0.36 5.48
C ILE A 110 16.17 0.90 6.04
N GLU A 111 16.83 1.80 5.30
CA GLU A 111 18.09 2.40 5.75
C GLU A 111 17.92 3.35 6.93
N HIS A 112 16.81 4.11 6.98
CA HIS A 112 16.50 4.97 8.11
C HIS A 112 16.39 4.17 9.43
N LEU A 113 15.88 2.94 9.37
CA LEU A 113 15.82 2.02 10.51
C LEU A 113 17.16 1.34 10.83
N GLY A 114 18.20 1.59 10.03
CA GLY A 114 19.49 0.91 10.12
C GLY A 114 19.43 -0.56 9.75
N ALA A 115 18.40 -0.97 9.00
CA ALA A 115 18.22 -2.34 8.53
C ALA A 115 18.95 -2.57 7.19
N GLN A 116 19.19 -3.83 6.87
CA GLN A 116 19.87 -4.26 5.65
C GLN A 116 18.84 -4.68 4.59
N PRO A 117 18.75 -3.98 3.44
CA PRO A 117 17.88 -4.41 2.35
C PRO A 117 18.44 -5.68 1.70
N ILE A 118 17.59 -6.69 1.53
CA ILE A 118 17.88 -7.92 0.81
C ILE A 118 17.08 -7.89 -0.50
N PRO A 119 17.71 -7.52 -1.63
CA PRO A 119 16.99 -7.37 -2.89
C PRO A 119 16.50 -8.72 -3.42
N VAL A 120 15.32 -8.72 -4.02
CA VAL A 120 14.80 -9.85 -4.80
C VAL A 120 14.44 -9.44 -6.22
N GLU A 121 14.77 -10.33 -7.16
CA GLU A 121 14.46 -10.15 -8.57
C GLU A 121 12.97 -10.34 -8.83
N LEU A 122 12.46 -9.65 -9.86
CA LEU A 122 11.09 -9.81 -10.35
C LEU A 122 11.08 -10.46 -11.74
N ASP A 123 10.02 -11.20 -12.03
CA ASP A 123 9.66 -11.68 -13.36
C ASP A 123 8.28 -11.12 -13.78
N ALA A 124 7.66 -11.74 -14.79
CA ALA A 124 6.37 -11.31 -15.34
C ALA A 124 5.18 -11.43 -14.36
N GLU A 125 5.37 -12.06 -13.19
CA GLU A 125 4.34 -12.24 -12.16
C GLU A 125 4.75 -11.66 -10.81
N GLY A 126 5.73 -10.75 -10.76
CA GLY A 126 6.23 -10.17 -9.51
C GLY A 126 7.48 -10.87 -9.00
N ILE A 127 7.65 -11.00 -7.68
CA ILE A 127 8.85 -11.60 -7.08
C ILE A 127 9.13 -13.00 -7.65
N ALA A 128 10.33 -13.20 -8.18
CA ALA A 128 10.79 -14.48 -8.71
C ALA A 128 10.99 -15.51 -7.57
N PRO A 129 10.41 -16.74 -7.64
CA PRO A 129 10.39 -17.65 -6.49
C PRO A 129 11.78 -18.13 -6.08
N SER A 130 12.67 -18.34 -7.06
CA SER A 130 14.05 -18.76 -6.80
C SER A 130 14.86 -17.66 -6.09
N SER A 131 14.69 -16.40 -6.48
CA SER A 131 15.31 -15.25 -5.79
C SER A 131 14.76 -15.10 -4.38
N PHE A 132 13.44 -15.27 -4.22
CA PHE A 132 12.80 -15.18 -2.91
C PHE A 132 13.26 -16.28 -1.95
N ALA A 133 13.39 -17.52 -2.42
CA ALA A 133 13.91 -18.63 -1.62
C ALA A 133 15.34 -18.36 -1.11
N ARG A 134 16.22 -17.80 -1.96
CA ARG A 134 17.57 -17.37 -1.57
C ARG A 134 17.52 -16.25 -0.52
N ALA A 135 16.65 -15.27 -0.71
CA ALA A 135 16.48 -14.17 0.25
C ALA A 135 15.97 -14.67 1.61
N LEU A 136 15.00 -15.60 1.63
CA LEU A 136 14.50 -16.22 2.87
C LEU A 136 15.58 -17.01 3.64
N ALA A 137 16.56 -17.60 2.92
CA ALA A 137 17.70 -18.27 3.55
C ALA A 137 18.58 -17.31 4.38
N THR A 138 18.53 -16.00 4.10
CA THR A 138 19.20 -14.96 4.90
C THR A 138 18.52 -14.69 6.24
N ARG A 139 17.39 -15.35 6.53
CA ARG A 139 16.57 -15.19 7.75
C ARG A 139 16.12 -13.74 7.95
N PRO A 140 15.41 -13.15 6.99
CA PRO A 140 14.89 -11.79 7.13
C PRO A 140 13.89 -11.70 8.28
N THR A 141 13.77 -10.50 8.84
CA THR A 141 12.72 -10.15 9.81
C THR A 141 11.44 -9.73 9.09
N ALA A 142 11.56 -9.07 7.95
CA ALA A 142 10.42 -8.61 7.17
C ALA A 142 10.60 -8.79 5.66
N VAL A 143 9.48 -8.84 4.94
CA VAL A 143 9.38 -8.75 3.49
C VAL A 143 8.49 -7.55 3.18
N LEU A 144 8.95 -6.66 2.32
CA LEU A 144 8.18 -5.51 1.85
C LEU A 144 7.98 -5.63 0.33
N LEU A 145 6.73 -5.64 -0.10
CA LEU A 145 6.37 -5.85 -1.51
C LEU A 145 5.14 -5.05 -1.94
N GLN A 146 4.99 -4.85 -3.25
CA GLN A 146 3.78 -4.29 -3.86
C GLN A 146 3.06 -5.37 -4.66
N PRO A 147 1.90 -5.88 -4.20
CA PRO A 147 1.28 -7.06 -4.80
C PRO A 147 0.73 -6.80 -6.22
N ARG A 148 0.41 -5.55 -6.55
CA ARG A 148 -0.14 -5.16 -7.85
C ARG A 148 0.27 -3.76 -8.27
N ALA A 149 0.28 -3.54 -9.59
CA ALA A 149 0.76 -2.32 -10.23
C ALA A 149 2.14 -1.87 -9.69
N HIS A 150 3.05 -2.83 -9.50
CA HIS A 150 4.35 -2.64 -8.86
C HIS A 150 5.11 -1.45 -9.45
N ASN A 151 5.71 -0.63 -8.60
CA ASN A 151 6.50 0.52 -9.03
C ASN A 151 8.00 0.15 -9.04
N PRO A 152 8.70 0.21 -10.20
CA PRO A 152 8.29 0.88 -11.44
C PRO A 152 7.77 -0.04 -12.57
N THR A 153 7.80 -1.36 -12.38
CA THR A 153 7.64 -2.31 -13.50
C THR A 153 6.21 -2.48 -14.02
N GLY A 154 5.21 -2.04 -13.26
CA GLY A 154 3.78 -2.24 -13.52
C GLY A 154 3.30 -3.68 -13.32
N VAL A 155 4.18 -4.62 -12.95
CA VAL A 155 3.82 -6.04 -12.79
C VAL A 155 2.84 -6.25 -11.64
N SER A 156 2.02 -7.28 -11.75
CA SER A 156 1.08 -7.67 -10.69
C SER A 156 1.20 -9.16 -10.41
N THR A 157 1.11 -9.51 -9.14
CA THR A 157 1.25 -10.88 -8.65
C THR A 157 -0.01 -11.67 -8.97
N SER A 158 0.13 -12.85 -9.60
CA SER A 158 -0.98 -13.78 -9.81
C SER A 158 -1.39 -14.47 -8.50
N PRO A 159 -2.64 -14.95 -8.35
CA PRO A 159 -3.03 -15.77 -7.20
C PRO A 159 -2.12 -16.99 -7.01
N GLU A 160 -1.71 -17.61 -8.11
CA GLU A 160 -0.82 -18.78 -8.13
C GLU A 160 0.58 -18.42 -7.61
N ARG A 161 1.14 -17.29 -8.06
CA ARG A 161 2.42 -16.77 -7.57
C ARG A 161 2.34 -16.43 -6.09
N ALA A 162 1.29 -15.76 -5.63
CA ALA A 162 1.13 -15.44 -4.21
C ALA A 162 1.06 -16.70 -3.34
N ALA A 163 0.37 -17.76 -3.80
CA ALA A 163 0.34 -19.06 -3.13
C ALA A 163 1.74 -19.72 -3.08
N GLU A 164 2.53 -19.59 -4.15
CA GLU A 164 3.90 -20.09 -4.20
C GLU A 164 4.82 -19.34 -3.22
N LEU A 165 4.79 -18.00 -3.21
CA LEU A 165 5.55 -17.19 -2.26
C LEU A 165 5.18 -17.55 -0.82
N ALA A 166 3.89 -17.72 -0.52
CA ALA A 166 3.44 -18.15 0.81
C ALA A 166 3.97 -19.55 1.19
N ARG A 167 4.01 -20.50 0.26
CA ARG A 167 4.62 -21.82 0.49
C ARG A 167 6.12 -21.72 0.80
N LEU A 168 6.85 -20.87 0.08
CA LEU A 168 8.28 -20.63 0.32
C LEU A 168 8.53 -20.04 1.71
N VAL A 169 7.71 -19.07 2.15
CA VAL A 169 7.79 -18.54 3.52
C VAL A 169 7.59 -19.67 4.52
N ARG A 170 6.50 -20.45 4.43
CA ARG A 170 6.22 -21.57 5.35
C ARG A 170 7.35 -22.60 5.42
N ALA A 171 7.97 -22.92 4.27
CA ALA A 171 9.05 -23.89 4.19
C ALA A 171 10.40 -23.36 4.72
N SER A 172 10.56 -22.03 4.81
CA SER A 172 11.80 -21.42 5.28
C SER A 172 12.00 -21.58 6.79
N ARG A 173 13.25 -21.75 7.23
CA ARG A 173 13.58 -22.01 8.65
C ARG A 173 13.11 -20.90 9.61
N ASN A 174 13.08 -19.65 9.15
CA ASN A 174 12.59 -18.50 9.94
C ASN A 174 11.17 -18.06 9.54
N GLY A 175 10.51 -18.83 8.68
CA GLY A 175 9.28 -18.46 7.99
C GLY A 175 8.19 -17.94 8.91
N ALA A 176 7.92 -18.67 10.00
CA ALA A 176 6.88 -18.31 10.97
C ALA A 176 7.10 -16.98 11.70
N ARG A 177 8.31 -16.41 11.65
CA ARG A 177 8.65 -15.12 12.29
C ARG A 177 8.72 -13.95 11.32
N VAL A 178 8.72 -14.21 10.01
CA VAL A 178 8.78 -13.17 8.99
C VAL A 178 7.46 -12.40 8.98
N VAL A 179 7.53 -11.07 9.03
CA VAL A 179 6.37 -10.20 8.78
C VAL A 179 6.39 -9.76 7.32
N ILE A 180 5.26 -9.89 6.63
CA ILE A 180 5.11 -9.46 5.24
C ILE A 180 4.29 -8.17 5.27
N ILE A 181 4.81 -7.10 4.67
CA ILE A 181 4.15 -5.81 4.53
C ILE A 181 3.83 -5.62 3.06
N GLU A 182 2.55 -5.59 2.73
CA GLU A 182 2.06 -5.39 1.37
C GLU A 182 1.61 -3.94 1.18
N ASP A 183 2.17 -3.25 0.20
CA ASP A 183 1.76 -1.90 -0.18
C ASP A 183 0.90 -1.93 -1.45
N ASP A 184 -0.41 -1.95 -1.25
CA ASP A 184 -1.41 -1.78 -2.30
C ASP A 184 -1.67 -0.29 -2.58
N HIS A 185 -0.64 0.36 -3.14
CA HIS A 185 -0.66 1.80 -3.37
C HIS A 185 -1.60 2.24 -4.51
N SER A 186 -1.85 1.36 -5.48
CA SER A 186 -2.75 1.61 -6.61
C SER A 186 -4.21 1.27 -6.26
N GLY A 187 -4.43 0.38 -5.29
CA GLY A 187 -5.74 0.14 -4.69
C GLY A 187 -6.84 -0.10 -5.73
N LEU A 188 -7.93 0.65 -5.59
CA LEU A 188 -9.15 0.47 -6.39
C LEU A 188 -9.01 0.85 -7.87
N VAL A 189 -7.94 1.56 -8.27
CA VAL A 189 -7.69 1.87 -9.69
C VAL A 189 -6.75 0.89 -10.37
N ALA A 190 -6.22 -0.09 -9.63
CA ALA A 190 -5.48 -1.19 -10.24
C ALA A 190 -6.40 -2.05 -11.12
N ALA A 191 -5.94 -2.37 -12.34
CA ALA A 191 -6.67 -3.24 -13.25
C ALA A 191 -6.52 -4.73 -12.90
N ALA A 192 -5.43 -5.09 -12.22
CA ALA A 192 -5.18 -6.45 -11.79
C ALA A 192 -6.11 -6.86 -10.63
N PRO A 193 -6.48 -8.15 -10.53
CA PRO A 193 -7.22 -8.67 -9.39
C PRO A 193 -6.54 -8.33 -8.06
N GLU A 194 -7.34 -8.23 -7.02
CA GLU A 194 -6.81 -8.07 -5.67
C GLU A 194 -6.21 -9.39 -5.19
N VAL A 195 -4.94 -9.34 -4.79
CA VAL A 195 -4.17 -10.49 -4.32
C VAL A 195 -3.45 -10.09 -3.04
N THR A 196 -3.52 -10.96 -2.03
CA THR A 196 -2.80 -10.82 -0.77
C THR A 196 -2.27 -12.19 -0.32
N LEU A 197 -1.06 -12.21 0.21
CA LEU A 197 -0.48 -13.37 0.86
C LEU A 197 -1.21 -13.70 2.18
N ALA A 198 -2.00 -12.77 2.73
CA ALA A 198 -2.78 -12.98 3.96
C ALA A 198 -3.76 -14.14 3.85
N ARG A 199 -4.17 -14.49 2.62
CA ARG A 199 -5.00 -15.69 2.36
C ARG A 199 -4.34 -17.00 2.82
N TRP A 200 -3.02 -17.06 2.81
CA TRP A 200 -2.24 -18.22 3.26
C TRP A 200 -1.44 -17.93 4.53
N LEU A 201 -1.12 -16.67 4.81
CA LEU A 201 -0.30 -16.25 5.95
C LEU A 201 -1.02 -15.15 6.74
N PRO A 202 -2.27 -15.39 7.21
CA PRO A 202 -3.07 -14.34 7.85
C PRO A 202 -2.37 -13.79 9.09
N GLU A 203 -1.65 -14.66 9.80
CA GLU A 203 -0.87 -14.30 10.97
C GLU A 203 0.38 -13.50 10.67
N GLN A 204 0.80 -13.30 9.43
CA GLN A 204 2.11 -12.70 9.13
C GLN A 204 2.01 -11.46 8.23
N VAL A 205 0.84 -11.21 7.63
CA VAL A 205 0.70 -10.20 6.58
C VAL A 205 0.01 -8.95 7.12
N VAL A 206 0.70 -7.83 7.01
CA VAL A 206 0.14 -6.49 7.17
C VAL A 206 -0.11 -5.92 5.79
N HIS A 207 -1.38 -5.78 5.43
CA HIS A 207 -1.80 -5.20 4.17
C HIS A 207 -2.06 -3.69 4.34
N VAL A 208 -1.48 -2.87 3.48
CA VAL A 208 -1.66 -1.41 3.46
C VAL A 208 -2.35 -1.03 2.16
N ARG A 209 -3.59 -0.54 2.26
CA ARG A 209 -4.37 -0.09 1.10
C ARG A 209 -4.39 1.42 1.03
N SER A 210 -3.88 1.97 -0.07
CA SER A 210 -3.90 3.40 -0.33
C SER A 210 -5.21 3.86 -0.98
N PHE A 211 -5.62 5.09 -0.68
CA PHE A 211 -6.68 5.79 -1.39
C PHE A 211 -6.16 6.93 -2.28
N SER A 212 -4.84 7.14 -2.34
CA SER A 212 -4.25 8.29 -3.04
C SER A 212 -4.48 8.28 -4.56
N LYS A 213 -4.52 7.11 -5.20
CA LYS A 213 -4.70 7.00 -6.67
C LYS A 213 -6.17 6.92 -7.10
N SER A 214 -7.05 6.55 -6.17
CA SER A 214 -8.48 6.41 -6.39
C SER A 214 -9.29 7.62 -5.95
N HIS A 215 -8.92 8.27 -4.84
CA HIS A 215 -9.71 9.32 -4.19
C HIS A 215 -8.96 10.66 -4.08
N GLY A 216 -7.70 10.68 -4.47
CA GLY A 216 -6.87 11.88 -4.50
C GLY A 216 -5.73 11.83 -3.48
N PRO A 217 -4.52 12.25 -3.87
CA PRO A 217 -3.34 12.15 -3.01
C PRO A 217 -3.37 13.10 -1.82
N ASP A 218 -4.16 14.18 -1.89
CA ASP A 218 -4.22 15.23 -0.87
C ASP A 218 -5.06 14.85 0.36
N LEU A 219 -5.90 13.81 0.26
CA LEU A 219 -6.59 13.27 1.44
C LEU A 219 -5.63 12.66 2.46
N ARG A 220 -4.39 12.33 2.06
CA ARG A 220 -3.35 11.77 2.94
C ARG A 220 -3.87 10.63 3.81
N ILE A 221 -4.61 9.70 3.22
CA ILE A 221 -5.28 8.62 3.96
C ILE A 221 -5.05 7.25 3.32
N ALA A 222 -4.81 6.26 4.16
CA ALA A 222 -4.74 4.84 3.82
C ALA A 222 -5.28 3.99 4.98
N ALA A 223 -5.61 2.74 4.70
CA ALA A 223 -5.97 1.76 5.71
C ALA A 223 -4.84 0.72 5.85
N LEU A 224 -4.62 0.25 7.07
CA LEU A 224 -3.65 -0.79 7.40
C LEU A 224 -4.36 -1.88 8.19
N GLY A 225 -4.22 -3.15 7.79
CA GLY A 225 -4.89 -4.27 8.46
C GLY A 225 -4.08 -5.55 8.41
N GLY A 226 -4.28 -6.41 9.41
CA GLY A 226 -3.52 -7.65 9.60
C GLY A 226 -3.61 -8.16 11.03
N PRO A 227 -2.57 -8.87 11.53
CA PRO A 227 -2.54 -9.37 12.89
C PRO A 227 -2.58 -8.26 13.94
N SER A 228 -3.46 -8.41 14.94
CA SER A 228 -3.64 -7.50 16.08
C SER A 228 -2.33 -7.16 16.77
N ARG A 229 -1.48 -8.17 17.01
CA ARG A 229 -0.16 -8.00 17.66
C ARG A 229 0.79 -7.02 16.95
N ILE A 230 0.54 -6.70 15.67
CA ILE A 230 1.30 -5.69 14.92
C ILE A 230 0.48 -4.40 14.78
N VAL A 231 -0.78 -4.50 14.35
CA VAL A 231 -1.65 -3.34 14.11
C VAL A 231 -1.88 -2.55 15.41
N ASP A 232 -2.13 -3.23 16.53
CA ASP A 232 -2.37 -2.57 17.82
C ASP A 232 -1.10 -1.87 18.34
N ARG A 233 0.09 -2.40 18.01
CA ARG A 233 1.37 -1.72 18.33
C ARG A 233 1.55 -0.47 17.49
N VAL A 234 1.14 -0.47 16.23
CA VAL A 234 1.11 0.73 15.38
C VAL A 234 0.17 1.77 16.00
N VAL A 235 -1.05 1.37 16.40
CA VAL A 235 -2.02 2.25 17.05
C VAL A 235 -1.47 2.80 18.37
N ALA A 236 -0.96 1.95 19.25
CA ALA A 236 -0.38 2.37 20.53
C ALA A 236 0.79 3.35 20.34
N ARG A 237 1.66 3.11 19.36
CA ARG A 237 2.76 4.04 19.03
C ARG A 237 2.25 5.39 18.54
N ARG A 238 1.15 5.41 17.77
CA ARG A 238 0.51 6.63 17.28
C ARG A 238 -0.10 7.48 18.38
N LEU A 239 -0.62 6.87 19.44
CA LEU A 239 -1.12 7.59 20.61
C LEU A 239 -0.04 8.45 21.29
N LEU A 240 1.23 8.09 21.14
CA LEU A 240 2.39 8.89 21.59
C LEU A 240 2.88 9.88 20.53
N GLY A 241 2.00 10.31 19.63
CA GLY A 241 2.30 11.16 18.48
C GLY A 241 1.02 11.83 17.99
N PRO A 242 0.69 11.77 16.68
CA PRO A 242 -0.54 12.38 16.15
C PRO A 242 -1.85 11.85 16.75
N GLY A 243 -1.82 10.71 17.44
CA GLY A 243 -3.01 10.05 18.01
C GLY A 243 -3.72 9.18 16.99
N TRP A 244 -4.44 9.82 16.08
CA TRP A 244 -5.25 9.17 15.04
C TRP A 244 -5.30 10.04 13.78
N THR A 245 -5.69 9.43 12.65
CA THR A 245 -5.97 10.19 11.43
C THR A 245 -7.29 10.92 11.60
N SER A 246 -7.36 12.20 11.23
CA SER A 246 -8.55 13.05 11.41
C SER A 246 -9.87 12.33 11.08
N ARG A 247 -10.80 12.30 12.04
CA ARG A 247 -12.13 11.70 11.84
C ARG A 247 -12.94 12.42 10.76
N THR A 248 -12.70 13.71 10.56
CA THR A 248 -13.31 14.46 9.44
C THR A 248 -12.84 13.89 8.10
N ILE A 249 -11.55 13.61 7.94
CA ILE A 249 -11.01 13.02 6.70
C ILE A 249 -11.46 11.57 6.55
N GLN A 250 -11.56 10.81 7.65
CA GLN A 250 -12.16 9.48 7.62
C GLN A 250 -13.63 9.51 7.16
N ALA A 251 -14.41 10.50 7.60
CA ALA A 251 -15.80 10.66 7.18
C ALA A 251 -15.92 11.02 5.69
N VAL A 252 -15.03 11.88 5.19
CA VAL A 252 -14.91 12.16 3.74
C VAL A 252 -14.58 10.90 2.96
N LEU A 253 -13.61 10.12 3.42
CA LEU A 253 -13.28 8.83 2.79
C LEU A 253 -14.48 7.87 2.82
N PHE A 254 -15.15 7.73 3.96
CA PHE A 254 -16.34 6.87 4.08
C PHE A 254 -17.45 7.27 3.10
N ASP A 255 -17.72 8.56 2.99
CA ASP A 255 -18.71 9.12 2.08
C ASP A 255 -18.33 8.84 0.62
N LEU A 256 -17.07 9.04 0.23
CA LEU A 256 -16.58 8.71 -1.11
C LEU A 256 -16.64 7.20 -1.42
N LEU A 257 -16.37 6.35 -0.43
CA LEU A 257 -16.44 4.88 -0.57
C LEU A 257 -17.87 4.33 -0.58
N SER A 258 -18.87 5.15 -0.22
CA SER A 258 -20.27 4.74 -0.10
C SER A 258 -21.19 5.43 -1.11
N ASP A 259 -20.82 6.60 -1.61
CA ASP A 259 -21.58 7.38 -2.59
C ASP A 259 -21.50 6.74 -3.98
N PRO A 260 -22.63 6.33 -4.59
CA PRO A 260 -22.63 5.66 -5.89
C PRO A 260 -21.93 6.44 -7.00
N VAL A 261 -22.02 7.78 -6.98
CA VAL A 261 -21.37 8.65 -7.97
C VAL A 261 -19.84 8.57 -7.85
N SER A 262 -19.34 8.58 -6.62
CA SER A 262 -17.91 8.49 -6.33
C SER A 262 -17.35 7.10 -6.67
N ILE A 263 -18.10 6.04 -6.35
CA ILE A 263 -17.76 4.66 -6.71
C ILE A 263 -17.67 4.50 -8.24
N GLU A 264 -18.66 5.02 -8.99
CA GLU A 264 -18.65 4.98 -10.45
C GLU A 264 -17.45 5.74 -11.04
N ALA A 265 -17.11 6.92 -10.48
CA ALA A 265 -15.94 7.68 -10.90
C ALA A 265 -14.64 6.85 -10.79
N VAL A 266 -14.44 6.14 -9.66
CA VAL A 266 -13.28 5.26 -9.47
C VAL A 266 -13.27 4.10 -10.46
N VAL A 267 -14.44 3.51 -10.76
CA VAL A 267 -14.56 2.45 -11.78
C VAL A 267 -14.16 2.96 -13.16
N ARG A 268 -14.67 4.13 -13.56
CA ARG A 268 -14.29 4.77 -14.83
C ARG A 268 -12.80 5.11 -14.88
N ALA A 269 -12.23 5.59 -13.77
CA ALA A 269 -10.81 5.86 -13.66
C ALA A 269 -9.98 4.58 -13.92
N ARG A 270 -10.32 3.47 -13.26
CA ARG A 270 -9.68 2.16 -13.47
C ARG A 270 -9.72 1.71 -14.93
N GLU A 271 -10.88 1.84 -15.59
CA GLU A 271 -11.04 1.46 -17.00
C GLU A 271 -10.23 2.35 -17.95
N SER A 272 -10.20 3.65 -17.67
CA SER A 272 -9.38 4.62 -18.40
C SER A 272 -7.89 4.29 -18.28
N TYR A 273 -7.38 4.09 -17.06
CA TYR A 273 -5.97 3.72 -16.85
C TYR A 273 -5.59 2.40 -17.51
N ARG A 274 -6.45 1.38 -17.42
CA ARG A 274 -6.25 0.10 -18.11
C ARG A 274 -6.15 0.28 -19.63
N THR A 275 -7.01 1.12 -20.20
CA THR A 275 -7.01 1.41 -21.65
C THR A 275 -5.74 2.15 -22.07
N ARG A 276 -5.39 3.23 -21.35
CA ARG A 276 -4.18 4.02 -21.60
C ARG A 276 -2.91 3.18 -21.49
N GLN A 277 -2.80 2.33 -20.45
CA GLN A 277 -1.67 1.42 -20.28
C GLN A 277 -1.54 0.46 -21.47
N ARG A 278 -2.65 -0.16 -21.90
CA ARG A 278 -2.67 -1.10 -23.02
C ARG A 278 -2.27 -0.43 -24.34
N GLU A 279 -2.79 0.77 -24.61
CA GLU A 279 -2.48 1.52 -25.82
C GLU A 279 -1.02 1.95 -25.87
N LEU A 280 -0.47 2.48 -24.76
CA LEU A 280 0.94 2.83 -24.66
C LEU A 280 1.84 1.61 -24.84
N ALA A 281 1.55 0.50 -24.15
CA ALA A 281 2.31 -0.74 -24.28
C ALA A 281 2.23 -1.31 -25.71
N GLY A 282 1.08 -1.17 -26.38
CA GLY A 282 0.91 -1.57 -27.77
C GLY A 282 1.69 -0.70 -28.76
N ALA A 283 1.78 0.61 -28.50
CA ALA A 283 2.54 1.55 -29.32
C ALA A 283 4.06 1.35 -29.20
N LEU A 284 4.56 1.03 -28.00
CA LEU A 284 6.00 0.79 -27.74
C LEU A 284 6.53 -0.52 -28.32
N ARG A 285 5.65 -1.45 -28.72
CA ARG A 285 6.04 -2.71 -29.38
C ARG A 285 6.17 -2.59 -30.90
N ARG A 286 5.78 -1.45 -31.47
CA ARG A 286 5.89 -1.15 -32.90
C ARG A 286 7.24 -0.51 -33.19
#